data_AF-A0A2T6BDP6-F1
#
_entry.id   AF-A0A2T6BDP6-F1
#
_cell.length_a   1.000
_cell.length_b   1.000
_cell.length_c   1.000
_cell.angle_alpha   90.00
_cell.angle_beta   90.00
_cell.angle_gamma   90.00
#
_symmetry.space_group_name_H-M   'P 1'
#
loop_
_entity.id
_entity.type
_entity.pdbx_description
1 polymer ?
#
loop_
_entity_poly.entity_id
_entity_poly.type
_entity_poly.pdbx_seq_one_letter_code
_entity_poly.pdbx_strand_id
1 'polypeptide(L)'
;MTRDGWNKALHWSHSGLMGLVLLAPSTLVLALYAACALAWAGIFAWRGPAHRPGPKLEGAARLFHIWGHRALYLGAAVAGISAVATIFGIETPLHQLILALFAGGMLHAIFHLWRHTTLMDGALKLILPKAMHGIL
;
A
#
# COMPACT_ATOMS: atom_id res chain seq x y z
N MET A 1 -15.09 3.13 -13.20
CA MET A 1 -14.74 3.08 -11.75
C MET A 1 -14.32 4.47 -11.29
N THR A 2 -14.68 4.86 -10.06
CA THR A 2 -14.25 6.14 -9.47
C THR A 2 -12.79 6.07 -9.00
N ARG A 3 -12.15 7.23 -8.78
CA ARG A 3 -10.77 7.31 -8.22
C ARG A 3 -10.64 6.46 -6.95
N ASP A 4 -11.62 6.55 -6.06
CA ASP A 4 -11.62 5.82 -4.79
C ASP A 4 -11.78 4.31 -4.98
N GLY A 5 -12.58 3.90 -5.98
CA GLY A 5 -12.72 2.51 -6.37
C GLY A 5 -11.39 1.92 -6.84
N TRP A 6 -10.65 2.65 -7.68
CA TRP A 6 -9.31 2.25 -8.12
C TRP A 6 -8.31 2.18 -6.98
N ASN A 7 -8.31 3.18 -6.09
CA ASN A 7 -7.39 3.19 -4.95
C ASN A 7 -7.62 2.00 -4.01
N LYS A 8 -8.88 1.64 -3.74
CA LYS A 8 -9.22 0.44 -2.95
C LYS A 8 -8.74 -0.82 -3.65
N ALA A 9 -9.07 -0.99 -4.92
CA ALA A 9 -8.68 -2.17 -5.68
C ALA A 9 -7.16 -2.35 -5.70
N LEU A 10 -6.41 -1.30 -6.06
CA LEU A 10 -4.95 -1.34 -6.12
C LEU A 10 -4.32 -1.57 -4.74
N HIS A 11 -4.83 -0.94 -3.69
CA HIS A 11 -4.33 -1.14 -2.32
C HIS A 11 -4.44 -2.60 -1.87
N TRP A 12 -5.63 -3.20 -1.98
CA TRP A 12 -5.85 -4.57 -1.54
C TRP A 12 -5.19 -5.60 -2.45
N SER A 13 -5.19 -5.38 -3.77
CA SER A 13 -4.43 -6.21 -4.71
C SER A 13 -2.93 -6.16 -4.41
N HIS A 14 -2.38 -4.99 -4.11
CA HIS A 14 -0.96 -4.85 -3.75
C HIS A 14 -0.62 -5.65 -2.49
N SER A 15 -1.44 -5.55 -1.42
CA SER A 15 -1.24 -6.34 -0.20
C SER A 15 -1.28 -7.85 -0.45
N GLY A 16 -2.25 -8.34 -1.23
CA GLY A 16 -2.33 -9.76 -1.58
C GLY A 16 -1.17 -10.23 -2.46
N LEU A 17 -0.80 -9.45 -3.46
CA LEU A 17 0.30 -9.77 -4.37
C LEU A 17 1.65 -9.79 -3.65
N MET A 18 1.90 -8.91 -2.67
CA MET A 18 3.11 -9.00 -1.83
C MET A 18 3.20 -10.35 -1.12
N GLY A 19 2.08 -10.83 -0.55
CA GLY A 19 2.03 -12.16 0.08
C GLY A 19 2.35 -13.29 -0.91
N LEU A 20 1.80 -13.21 -2.13
CA LEU A 20 2.09 -14.20 -3.18
C LEU A 20 3.55 -14.16 -3.63
N VAL A 21 4.16 -12.98 -3.76
CA VAL A 21 5.59 -12.84 -4.07
C VAL A 21 6.47 -13.48 -2.99
N LEU A 22 6.10 -13.33 -1.71
CA LEU A 22 6.87 -13.90 -0.59
C LEU A 22 6.72 -15.42 -0.48
N LEU A 23 5.53 -15.96 -0.75
CA LEU A 23 5.20 -17.36 -0.49
C LEU A 23 5.38 -18.26 -1.72
N ALA A 24 5.08 -17.76 -2.91
CA ALA A 24 5.06 -18.54 -4.14
C ALA A 24 5.41 -17.66 -5.37
N PRO A 25 6.64 -17.12 -5.44
CA PRO A 25 7.03 -16.27 -6.55
C PRO A 25 7.00 -17.05 -7.87
N SER A 26 6.43 -16.42 -8.90
CA SER A 26 6.47 -16.89 -10.29
C SER A 26 6.51 -15.68 -11.22
N THR A 27 6.91 -15.87 -12.48
CA THR A 27 6.96 -14.78 -13.46
C THR A 27 5.61 -14.07 -13.60
N LEU A 28 4.50 -14.82 -13.58
CA LEU A 28 3.15 -14.24 -13.62
C LEU A 28 2.85 -13.41 -12.37
N VAL A 29 3.14 -13.93 -11.18
CA VAL A 29 2.91 -13.21 -9.91
C VAL A 29 3.74 -11.92 -9.87
N LEU A 30 5.01 -11.99 -10.29
CA LEU A 30 5.89 -10.83 -10.37
C LEU A 30 5.38 -9.78 -11.36
N ALA A 31 4.88 -10.21 -12.53
CA ALA A 31 4.32 -9.31 -13.54
C ALA A 31 3.05 -8.60 -13.02
N LEU A 32 2.15 -9.36 -12.39
CA LEU A 32 0.93 -8.80 -11.78
C LEU A 32 1.27 -7.84 -10.63
N TYR A 33 2.22 -8.21 -9.77
CA TYR A 33 2.73 -7.35 -8.71
C TYR A 33 3.31 -6.05 -9.27
N ALA A 34 4.22 -6.14 -10.24
CA ALA A 34 4.85 -4.99 -10.88
C ALA A 34 3.80 -4.06 -11.51
N ALA A 35 2.86 -4.61 -12.29
CA ALA A 35 1.80 -3.84 -12.91
C ALA A 35 0.94 -3.10 -11.86
N CYS A 36 0.53 -3.80 -10.79
CA CYS A 36 -0.27 -3.20 -9.71
C CYS A 36 0.51 -2.10 -8.97
N ALA A 37 1.75 -2.37 -8.57
CA ALA A 37 2.58 -1.45 -7.81
C ALA A 37 2.92 -0.19 -8.61
N LEU A 38 3.33 -0.34 -9.86
CA LEU A 38 3.68 0.79 -10.74
C LEU A 38 2.45 1.60 -11.17
N ALA A 39 1.31 0.96 -11.42
CA ALA A 39 0.07 1.68 -11.68
C ALA A 39 -0.34 2.53 -10.47
N TRP A 40 -0.26 1.96 -9.26
CA TRP A 40 -0.62 2.69 -8.04
C TRP A 40 0.33 3.84 -7.73
N ALA A 41 1.65 3.62 -7.87
CA ALA A 41 2.66 4.65 -7.75
C ALA A 41 2.49 5.76 -8.81
N GLY A 42 2.19 5.41 -10.05
CA GLY A 42 1.96 6.37 -11.14
C GLY A 42 0.73 7.25 -10.90
N ILE A 43 -0.38 6.66 -10.43
CA ILE A 43 -1.57 7.43 -10.04
C ILE A 43 -1.24 8.39 -8.89
N PHE A 44 -0.49 7.92 -7.89
CA PHE A 44 -0.05 8.76 -6.78
C PHE A 44 0.84 9.92 -7.25
N ALA A 45 1.83 9.66 -8.11
CA ALA A 45 2.72 10.69 -8.65
C ALA A 45 1.96 11.75 -9.46
N TRP A 46 0.95 11.34 -10.24
CA TRP A 46 0.18 12.26 -11.06
C TRP A 46 -0.87 13.04 -10.26
N ARG A 47 -1.63 12.37 -9.37
CA ARG A 47 -2.83 12.95 -8.73
C ARG A 47 -2.66 13.22 -7.24
N GLY A 48 -1.51 12.90 -6.68
CA GLY A 48 -1.25 12.96 -5.25
C GLY A 48 -2.02 11.92 -4.44
N PRO A 49 -1.91 11.97 -3.10
CA PRO A 49 -2.57 11.04 -2.19
C PRO A 49 -4.10 11.09 -2.36
N ALA A 50 -4.73 9.91 -2.40
CA ALA A 50 -6.18 9.80 -2.51
C ALA A 50 -6.90 10.31 -1.25
N HIS A 51 -6.26 10.23 -0.08
CA HIS A 51 -6.85 10.61 1.20
C HIS A 51 -5.93 11.55 1.97
N ARG A 52 -6.54 12.50 2.70
CA ARG A 52 -5.83 13.46 3.55
C ARG A 52 -5.81 12.98 5.00
N PRO A 53 -4.86 13.46 5.83
CA PRO A 53 -4.92 13.26 7.27
C PRO A 53 -6.27 13.72 7.84
N GLY A 54 -6.86 12.93 8.74
CA GLY A 54 -8.09 13.31 9.43
C GLY A 54 -7.90 14.57 10.28
N PRO A 55 -8.98 15.34 10.56
CA PRO A 55 -8.90 16.61 11.28
C PRO A 55 -8.38 16.45 12.71
N LYS A 56 -8.66 15.32 13.36
CA LYS A 56 -8.21 14.99 14.72
C LYS A 56 -6.74 14.51 14.79
N LEU A 57 -6.09 14.34 13.64
CA LEU A 57 -4.73 13.80 13.58
C LEU A 57 -3.71 14.95 13.60
N GLU A 58 -3.02 15.09 14.73
CA GLU A 58 -2.14 16.21 15.03
C GLU A 58 -0.71 15.76 15.37
N GLY A 59 0.21 16.74 15.47
CA GLY A 59 1.60 16.53 15.90
C GLY A 59 2.34 15.42 15.14
N ALA A 60 3.08 14.59 15.90
CA ALA A 60 3.87 13.50 15.36
C ALA A 60 3.04 12.45 14.59
N ALA A 61 1.80 12.18 15.03
CA ALA A 61 0.93 11.21 14.36
C ALA A 61 0.52 11.69 12.96
N ARG A 62 0.34 13.01 12.79
CA ARG A 62 0.10 13.62 11.47
C ARG A 62 1.30 13.49 10.55
N LEU A 63 2.50 13.71 11.08
CA LEU A 63 3.74 13.55 10.33
C LEU A 63 3.96 12.09 9.92
N PHE A 64 3.75 11.15 10.84
CA PHE A 64 3.81 9.72 10.57
C PHE A 64 2.85 9.33 9.44
N HIS A 65 1.61 9.82 9.46
CA HIS A 65 0.68 9.58 8.36
C HIS A 65 1.21 10.09 7.02
N ILE A 66 1.63 11.36 6.95
CA ILE A 66 2.04 12.00 5.70
C ILE A 66 3.29 11.32 5.13
N TRP A 67 4.34 11.21 5.94
CA TRP A 67 5.62 10.66 5.49
C TRP A 67 5.58 9.15 5.36
N GLY A 68 4.84 8.45 6.21
CA GLY A 68 4.63 7.01 6.12
C GLY A 68 3.94 6.61 4.82
N HIS A 69 2.87 7.30 4.41
CA HIS A 69 2.24 7.02 3.11
C HIS A 69 3.21 7.28 1.95
N ARG A 70 3.94 8.40 1.97
CA ARG A 70 4.93 8.71 0.93
C ARG A 70 6.03 7.66 0.84
N ALA A 71 6.54 7.20 1.98
CA ALA A 71 7.54 6.13 2.06
C ALA A 71 7.00 4.81 1.50
N LEU A 72 5.76 4.44 1.81
CA LEU A 72 5.12 3.24 1.27
C LEU A 72 4.90 3.33 -0.25
N TYR A 73 4.46 4.48 -0.78
CA TYR A 73 4.32 4.68 -2.22
C TYR A 73 5.66 4.63 -2.95
N LEU A 74 6.69 5.26 -2.40
CA LEU A 74 8.04 5.21 -2.95
C LEU A 74 8.59 3.78 -2.92
N GLY A 75 8.44 3.09 -1.79
CA GLY A 75 8.84 1.69 -1.66
C GLY A 75 8.12 0.81 -2.68
N ALA A 76 6.80 0.96 -2.84
CA ALA A 76 6.02 0.21 -3.82
C ALA A 76 6.52 0.47 -5.26
N ALA A 77 6.89 1.71 -5.60
CA ALA A 77 7.48 2.04 -6.90
C ALA A 77 8.82 1.32 -7.10
N VAL A 78 9.73 1.40 -6.12
CA VAL A 78 11.04 0.75 -6.16
C VAL A 78 10.90 -0.76 -6.29
N ALA A 79 10.06 -1.38 -5.46
CA ALA A 79 9.81 -2.82 -5.51
C ALA A 79 9.15 -3.25 -6.82
N GLY A 80 8.24 -2.45 -7.39
CA GLY A 80 7.67 -2.67 -8.71
C GLY A 80 8.72 -2.67 -9.82
N ILE A 81 9.65 -1.71 -9.79
CA ILE A 81 10.79 -1.67 -10.72
C ILE A 81 11.71 -2.88 -10.53
N SER A 82 12.03 -3.23 -9.28
CA SER A 82 12.85 -4.41 -8.96
C SER A 82 12.20 -5.71 -9.42
N ALA A 83 10.87 -5.82 -9.36
CA ALA A 83 10.13 -6.97 -9.88
C ALA A 83 10.26 -7.08 -11.40
N VAL A 84 10.14 -5.95 -12.13
CA VAL A 84 10.39 -5.93 -13.59
C VAL A 84 11.83 -6.38 -13.89
N ALA A 85 12.82 -5.79 -13.21
CA ALA A 85 14.22 -6.14 -13.40
C ALA A 85 14.47 -7.64 -13.15
N THR A 86 13.88 -8.20 -12.09
CA THR A 86 13.97 -9.63 -11.75
C THR A 86 13.39 -10.53 -12.84
N ILE A 87 12.27 -10.14 -13.46
CA ILE A 87 11.68 -10.88 -14.60
C ILE A 87 12.65 -10.97 -15.78
N PHE A 88 13.47 -9.94 -15.99
CA PHE A 88 14.50 -9.90 -17.03
C PHE A 88 15.86 -10.47 -16.58
N GLY A 89 15.93 -11.15 -15.43
CA GLY A 89 17.15 -11.80 -14.94
C GLY A 89 18.16 -10.84 -14.31
N ILE A 90 17.77 -9.60 -14.02
CA ILE A 90 18.62 -8.66 -13.28
C ILE A 90 18.48 -8.97 -11.78
N GLU A 91 19.60 -9.21 -11.11
CA GLU A 91 19.63 -9.43 -9.67
C GLU A 91 19.19 -8.17 -8.93
N THR A 92 18.24 -8.32 -8.00
CA THR A 92 17.75 -7.24 -7.16
C THR A 92 17.45 -7.75 -5.75
N PRO A 93 17.44 -6.88 -4.72
CA PRO A 93 17.04 -7.26 -3.37
C PRO A 93 15.50 -7.32 -3.23
N LEU A 94 14.78 -7.79 -4.26
CA LEU A 94 13.32 -7.74 -4.31
C LEU A 94 12.68 -8.38 -3.08
N HIS A 95 13.15 -9.56 -2.67
CA HIS A 95 12.57 -10.25 -1.51
C HIS A 95 12.67 -9.41 -0.23
N GLN A 96 13.83 -8.81 0.04
CA GLN A 96 14.05 -7.93 1.19
C GLN A 96 13.20 -6.66 1.09
N LEU A 97 13.06 -6.08 -0.11
CA LEU A 97 12.21 -4.91 -0.34
C LEU A 97 10.73 -5.23 -0.06
N ILE A 98 10.23 -6.38 -0.53
CA ILE A 98 8.85 -6.81 -0.29
C ILE A 98 8.64 -7.10 1.20
N LEU A 99 9.58 -7.74 1.89
CA LEU A 99 9.49 -7.96 3.34
C LEU A 99 9.43 -6.62 4.11
N ALA A 100 10.29 -5.67 3.77
CA ALA A 100 10.31 -4.35 4.40
C ALA A 100 9.00 -3.58 4.15
N LEU A 101 8.48 -3.62 2.92
CA LEU A 101 7.19 -3.04 2.55
C LEU A 101 6.03 -3.70 3.27
N PHE A 102 6.04 -5.04 3.37
CA PHE A 102 5.00 -5.78 4.06
C PHE A 102 4.98 -5.42 5.55
N ALA A 103 6.14 -5.41 6.20
CA ALA A 103 6.28 -4.98 7.59
C ALA A 103 5.83 -3.52 7.80
N GLY A 104 6.26 -2.60 6.93
CA GLY A 104 5.80 -1.21 6.94
C GLY A 104 4.29 -1.07 6.72
N GLY A 105 3.72 -1.89 5.84
CA GLY A 105 2.28 -2.00 5.59
C GLY A 105 1.50 -2.50 6.81
N MET A 106 2.04 -3.44 7.58
CA MET A 106 1.46 -3.89 8.85
C MET A 106 1.47 -2.77 9.90
N LEU A 107 2.59 -2.05 10.05
CA LEU A 107 2.66 -0.89 10.94
C LEU A 107 1.64 0.18 10.56
N HIS A 108 1.49 0.44 9.26
CA HIS A 108 0.48 1.34 8.72
C HIS A 108 -0.95 0.86 9.02
N ALA A 109 -1.24 -0.44 8.87
CA ALA A 109 -2.53 -1.01 9.21
C ALA A 109 -2.85 -0.88 10.70
N ILE A 110 -1.88 -1.18 11.58
CA ILE A 110 -1.99 -1.01 13.04
C ILE A 110 -2.25 0.45 13.40
N PHE A 111 -1.52 1.39 12.79
CA PHE A 111 -1.75 2.81 12.98
C PHE A 111 -3.17 3.23 12.60
N HIS A 112 -3.71 2.70 11.49
CA HIS A 112 -5.08 2.99 11.09
C HIS A 112 -6.13 2.35 11.99
N LEU A 113 -5.87 1.18 12.54
CA LEU A 113 -6.72 0.55 13.55
C LEU A 113 -6.73 1.38 14.84
N TRP A 114 -5.56 1.78 15.36
CA TRP A 114 -5.46 2.67 16.51
C TRP A 114 -6.21 3.98 16.29
N ARG A 115 -6.05 4.60 15.12
CA ARG A 115 -6.76 5.84 14.78
C ARG A 115 -8.28 5.62 14.76
N HIS A 116 -8.72 4.48 14.24
CA HIS A 116 -10.12 4.13 14.19
C HIS A 116 -10.72 4.00 15.59
N THR A 117 -10.05 3.29 16.51
CA THR A 117 -10.56 3.03 17.85
C THR A 117 -10.37 4.20 18.82
N THR A 118 -9.32 5.01 18.63
CA THR A 118 -8.96 6.09 19.58
C THR A 118 -9.49 7.44 19.14
N LEU A 119 -9.33 7.80 17.86
CA LEU A 119 -9.78 9.10 17.34
C LEU A 119 -11.20 9.05 16.78
N MET A 120 -11.73 7.85 16.51
CA MET A 120 -13.07 7.63 15.98
C MET A 120 -13.34 8.51 14.75
N ASP A 121 -12.34 8.64 13.87
CA ASP A 121 -12.39 9.55 12.72
C ASP A 121 -13.01 8.93 11.46
N GLY A 122 -13.45 7.67 11.56
CA GLY A 122 -14.14 6.93 10.49
C GLY A 122 -13.28 6.62 9.26
N ALA A 123 -11.99 6.99 9.27
CA ALA A 123 -11.19 6.98 8.06
C ALA A 123 -10.85 5.55 7.56
N LEU A 124 -10.94 4.53 8.42
CA LEU A 124 -10.76 3.13 8.01
C LEU A 124 -11.87 2.67 7.05
N LYS A 125 -13.11 3.18 7.18
CA LYS A 125 -14.23 2.89 6.26
C LYS A 125 -13.98 3.39 4.83
N LEU A 126 -13.04 4.33 4.66
CA LEU A 126 -12.67 4.88 3.35
C LEU A 126 -11.84 3.90 2.52
N ILE A 127 -11.09 2.98 3.14
CA ILE A 127 -10.26 2.00 2.43
C ILE A 127 -10.76 0.56 2.58
N LEU A 128 -11.46 0.26 3.68
CA LEU A 128 -11.96 -1.07 3.96
C LEU A 128 -13.10 -1.44 2.98
N PRO A 129 -13.10 -2.65 2.38
CA PRO A 129 -14.19 -3.14 1.55
C PRO A 129 -15.50 -3.19 2.35
N LYS A 130 -16.64 -2.90 1.72
CA LYS A 130 -17.95 -2.87 2.39
C LYS A 130 -18.29 -4.18 3.10
N ALA A 131 -17.89 -5.31 2.53
CA ALA A 131 -18.10 -6.64 3.13
C ALA A 131 -17.43 -6.79 4.51
N MET A 132 -16.38 -6.02 4.78
CA MET A 132 -15.65 -6.03 6.05
C MET A 132 -16.11 -4.91 7.00
N HIS A 133 -17.13 -4.11 6.66
CA HIS A 133 -17.56 -3.03 7.57
C HIS A 133 -18.16 -3.53 8.87
N GLY A 134 -18.61 -4.79 8.94
CA GLY A 134 -19.17 -5.39 10.16
C GLY A 134 -18.12 -5.76 11.23
N ILE A 135 -16.82 -5.69 10.92
CA ILE A 135 -15.73 -5.92 11.89
C ILE A 135 -15.17 -4.61 12.48
N LEU A 136 -15.73 -3.46 12.09
CA LEU A 136 -15.36 -2.13 12.57
C LEU A 136 -16.35 -1.64 13.63
#